data_AF-A0A448SZQ5-F1
#
_entry.id   AF-A0A448SZQ5-F1
#
_cell.length_a   1.000
_cell.length_b   1.000
_cell.length_c   1.000
_cell.angle_alpha   90.00
_cell.angle_beta   90.00
_cell.angle_gamma   90.00
#
_symmetry.space_group_name_H-M   'P 1'
#
loop_
_entity.id
_entity.type
_entity.pdbx_description
1 polymer ?
#
loop_
_entity_poly.entity_id
_entity_poly.type
_entity_poly.pdbx_seq_one_letter_code
_entity_poly.pdbx_strand_id
1 'polypeptide(L)'
;MKNRTLGSVFIVAGTTIGAGMLAMPLAAAGVGFGVTLALLVGLWLLMCYTALLLVEVYQHEQADTGLGTLAKRYLGGGGQWLTSFSMMFLMYALTAAYISGAGELLAVSISQWTSQDFPTYLGVLLFTLVAGGSSASAPIRWICSTVFCLPPSRFS
;
A
#
# COMPACT_ATOMS: atom_id res chain seq x y z
N MET A 1 33.21 -2.02 4.70
CA MET A 1 32.45 -2.84 3.72
C MET A 1 31.05 -2.29 3.61
N LYS A 2 30.62 -1.80 2.44
CA LYS A 2 29.29 -1.22 2.24
C LYS A 2 28.31 -2.38 1.98
N ASN A 3 27.68 -2.87 3.05
CA ASN A 3 26.88 -4.08 3.01
C ASN A 3 25.51 -3.80 2.35
N ARG A 4 25.45 -3.89 1.02
CA ARG A 4 24.25 -3.55 0.24
C ARG A 4 23.04 -4.44 0.57
N THR A 5 23.28 -5.66 1.08
CA THR A 5 22.25 -6.59 1.55
C THR A 5 21.56 -6.12 2.84
N LEU A 6 22.28 -5.46 3.75
CA LEU A 6 21.62 -4.86 4.93
C LEU A 6 20.68 -3.73 4.51
N GLY A 7 21.07 -2.94 3.50
CA GLY A 7 20.22 -1.87 2.96
C GLY A 7 18.93 -2.40 2.34
N SER A 8 19.00 -3.46 1.53
CA SER A 8 17.80 -4.05 0.90
C SER A 8 16.87 -4.73 1.91
N VAL A 9 17.42 -5.47 2.88
CA VAL A 9 16.62 -6.11 3.94
C VAL A 9 15.91 -5.07 4.79
N PHE A 10 16.57 -3.95 5.11
CA PHE A 10 15.96 -2.90 5.92
C PHE A 10 14.81 -2.19 5.20
N ILE A 11 14.90 -2.00 3.89
CA ILE A 11 13.79 -1.42 3.09
C ILE A 11 12.58 -2.37 3.10
N VAL A 12 12.79 -3.66 2.86
CA VAL A 12 11.70 -4.66 2.87
C VAL A 12 11.09 -4.83 4.27
N ALA A 13 11.92 -4.79 5.32
CA ALA A 13 11.44 -4.78 6.71
C ALA A 13 10.64 -3.51 7.02
N GLY A 14 11.06 -2.34 6.52
CA GLY A 14 10.36 -1.08 6.73
C GLY A 14 8.98 -1.02 6.08
N THR A 15 8.82 -1.57 4.88
CA THR A 15 7.51 -1.61 4.20
C THR A 15 6.56 -2.64 4.81
N THR A 16 7.08 -3.74 5.36
CA THR A 16 6.27 -4.77 6.05
C THR A 16 5.82 -4.34 7.45
N ILE A 17 6.65 -3.58 8.19
CA ILE A 17 6.29 -3.03 9.51
C ILE A 17 5.30 -1.86 9.41
N GLY A 18 5.13 -1.23 8.25
CA GLY A 18 4.36 0.00 8.03
C GLY A 18 2.86 -0.03 8.42
N ALA A 19 1.98 0.52 7.57
CA ALA A 19 0.57 0.70 7.92
C ALA A 19 -0.16 -0.59 8.35
N GLY A 20 0.33 -1.77 7.94
CA GLY A 20 -0.24 -3.07 8.32
C GLY A 20 -0.18 -3.39 9.81
N MET A 21 0.79 -2.83 10.55
CA MET A 21 0.93 -3.09 11.99
C MET A 21 -0.17 -2.43 12.83
N LEU A 22 -0.75 -1.32 12.37
CA LEU A 22 -1.85 -0.64 13.07
C LEU A 22 -3.21 -1.30 12.81
N ALA A 23 -3.39 -1.92 11.65
CA ALA A 23 -4.64 -2.55 11.25
C ALA A 23 -4.86 -3.95 11.86
N MET A 24 -3.77 -4.70 12.09
CA MET A 24 -3.82 -6.08 12.59
C MET A 24 -4.40 -6.23 14.02
N PRO A 25 -4.02 -5.40 15.03
CA PRO A 25 -4.60 -5.49 16.38
C PRO A 25 -6.10 -5.21 16.41
N LEU A 26 -6.56 -4.30 15.54
CA LEU A 26 -7.98 -3.93 15.44
C LEU A 26 -8.82 -5.11 14.89
N ALA A 27 -8.29 -5.82 13.87
CA ALA A 27 -8.94 -7.02 13.33
C ALA A 27 -8.90 -8.21 14.30
N ALA A 28 -7.86 -8.29 15.13
CA ALA A 28 -7.64 -9.37 16.09
C ALA A 28 -8.50 -9.28 17.37
N ALA A 29 -8.98 -8.09 17.72
CA ALA A 29 -9.68 -7.83 18.99
C ALA A 29 -10.96 -8.66 19.19
N GLY A 30 -11.60 -9.14 18.12
CA GLY A 30 -12.87 -9.88 18.19
C GLY A 30 -12.78 -11.42 18.13
N VAL A 31 -11.61 -12.00 17.83
CA VAL A 31 -11.51 -13.42 17.39
C VAL A 31 -10.98 -14.36 18.49
N GLY A 32 -10.44 -13.82 19.58
CA GLY A 32 -9.91 -14.57 20.72
C GLY A 32 -8.46 -15.04 20.54
N PHE A 33 -7.66 -14.98 21.61
CA PHE A 33 -6.19 -15.07 21.59
C PHE A 33 -5.62 -16.33 20.88
N GLY A 34 -6.20 -17.50 21.13
CA GLY A 34 -5.73 -18.75 20.53
C GLY A 34 -5.91 -18.79 19.01
N VAL A 35 -7.05 -18.28 18.52
CA VAL A 35 -7.37 -18.26 17.08
C VAL A 35 -6.53 -17.20 16.36
N THR A 36 -6.34 -16.03 16.95
CA THR A 36 -5.47 -14.99 16.37
C THR A 36 -4.01 -15.40 16.31
N LEU A 37 -3.50 -16.13 17.31
CA LEU A 37 -2.13 -16.65 17.27
C LEU A 37 -1.97 -17.70 16.16
N ALA A 38 -2.94 -18.62 16.01
CA ALA A 38 -2.93 -19.60 14.92
C ALA A 38 -3.00 -18.94 13.53
N LEU A 39 -3.84 -17.91 13.37
CA LEU A 39 -3.93 -17.14 12.12
C LEU A 39 -2.65 -16.36 11.83
N LEU A 40 -2.03 -15.72 12.82
CA LEU A 40 -0.76 -15.01 12.65
C LEU A 40 0.36 -15.95 12.21
N VAL A 41 0.50 -17.12 12.85
CA VAL A 41 1.48 -18.13 12.46
C VAL A 41 1.17 -18.71 11.07
N GLY A 42 -0.10 -18.96 10.77
CA GLY A 42 -0.54 -19.45 9.46
C GLY A 42 -0.24 -18.46 8.32
N LEU A 43 -0.60 -17.18 8.49
CA LEU A 43 -0.30 -16.13 7.51
C LEU A 43 1.21 -15.89 7.38
N TRP A 44 1.96 -15.97 8.48
CA TRP A 44 3.42 -15.86 8.46
C TRP A 44 4.05 -16.98 7.62
N LEU A 45 3.66 -18.24 7.85
CA LEU A 45 4.13 -19.37 7.05
C LEU A 45 3.74 -19.24 5.58
N LEU A 46 2.50 -18.84 5.30
CA LEU A 46 2.02 -18.63 3.94
C LEU A 46 2.83 -17.55 3.21
N MET A 47 3.11 -16.41 3.86
CA MET A 47 3.91 -15.32 3.28
C MET A 47 5.38 -15.72 3.10
N CYS A 48 5.96 -16.47 4.04
CA CYS A 48 7.32 -17.01 3.87
C CYS A 48 7.39 -18.02 2.71
N TYR A 49 6.38 -18.88 2.57
CA TYR A 49 6.30 -19.86 1.49
C TYR A 49 6.19 -19.19 0.11
N THR A 50 5.32 -18.19 -0.05
CA THR A 50 5.20 -17.45 -1.32
C THR A 50 6.47 -16.67 -1.65
N ALA A 51 7.16 -16.09 -0.65
CA ALA A 51 8.44 -15.43 -0.85
C ALA A 51 9.53 -16.41 -1.32
N LEU A 52 9.62 -17.60 -0.73
CA LEU A 52 10.57 -18.64 -1.16
C LEU A 52 10.29 -19.11 -2.58
N LEU A 53 9.03 -19.35 -2.94
CA LEU A 53 8.63 -19.75 -4.29
C LEU A 53 8.99 -18.66 -5.31
N LEU A 54 8.74 -17.40 -4.98
CA LEU A 54 9.08 -16.27 -5.83
C LEU A 54 10.60 -16.16 -6.02
N VAL A 55 11.40 -16.37 -4.98
CA VAL A 55 12.87 -16.41 -5.08
C VAL A 55 13.36 -17.55 -5.98
N GLU A 56 12.80 -18.76 -5.85
CA GLU A 56 13.16 -19.92 -6.68
C GLU A 56 12.92 -19.66 -8.18
N VAL A 57 11.77 -19.05 -8.50
CA VAL A 57 11.41 -18.67 -9.87
C VAL A 57 12.33 -17.57 -10.42
N TYR A 58 12.70 -16.60 -9.59
CA TYR A 58 13.65 -15.55 -9.97
C TYR A 58 15.08 -16.05 -10.18
N GLN A 59 15.48 -17.18 -9.58
CA GLN A 59 16.82 -17.75 -9.80
C GLN A 59 16.95 -18.49 -11.15
N HIS A 60 15.84 -18.96 -11.72
CA HIS A 60 15.82 -19.65 -13.02
C HIS A 60 15.66 -18.70 -14.23
N GLU A 61 15.44 -17.41 -14.01
CA GLU A 61 15.22 -16.39 -15.04
C GLU A 61 16.13 -15.16 -14.83
N GLN A 62 16.45 -14.43 -15.89
CA GLN A 62 17.37 -13.29 -15.81
C GLN A 62 16.78 -12.17 -14.92
N ALA A 63 17.58 -11.73 -13.93
CA ALA A 63 17.19 -10.86 -12.81
C ALA A 63 16.72 -9.43 -13.18
N ASP A 64 16.71 -9.07 -14.46
CA ASP A 64 16.33 -7.73 -14.97
C ASP A 64 14.87 -7.63 -15.43
N THR A 65 14.09 -8.71 -15.26
CA THR A 65 12.70 -8.75 -15.75
C THR A 65 11.69 -8.48 -14.63
N GLY A 66 10.90 -7.42 -14.78
CA GLY A 66 9.84 -7.06 -13.82
C GLY A 66 8.78 -8.16 -13.64
N LEU A 67 8.10 -8.17 -12.49
CA LEU A 67 7.07 -9.17 -12.13
C LEU A 67 6.02 -9.37 -13.25
N GLY A 68 5.61 -8.30 -13.94
CA GLY A 68 4.66 -8.39 -15.06
C GLY A 68 5.22 -9.13 -16.28
N THR A 69 6.51 -9.00 -16.57
CA THR A 69 7.18 -9.71 -17.66
C THR A 69 7.52 -11.16 -17.26
N LEU A 70 7.79 -11.41 -15.99
CA LEU A 70 7.94 -12.77 -15.44
C LEU A 70 6.62 -13.54 -15.52
N ALA A 71 5.51 -12.89 -15.18
CA ALA A 71 4.16 -13.40 -15.37
C ALA A 71 3.84 -13.66 -16.86
N LYS A 72 4.37 -12.84 -17.78
CA LYS A 72 4.24 -13.09 -19.22
C LYS A 72 4.88 -14.42 -19.64
N ARG A 73 5.99 -14.79 -19.02
CA ARG A 73 6.79 -15.96 -19.41
C ARG A 73 6.26 -17.26 -18.81
N TYR A 74 5.72 -17.22 -17.60
CA TYR A 74 5.12 -18.38 -16.92
C TYR A 74 3.60 -18.55 -17.18
N LEU A 75 2.83 -17.46 -17.31
CA LEU A 75 1.36 -17.48 -17.51
C LEU A 75 0.91 -17.05 -18.91
N GLY A 76 1.84 -16.64 -19.79
CA GLY A 76 1.52 -16.11 -21.11
C GLY A 76 1.06 -14.64 -21.10
N GLY A 77 0.63 -14.12 -22.26
CA GLY A 77 0.25 -12.71 -22.43
C GLY A 77 -0.92 -12.25 -21.53
N GLY A 78 -1.85 -13.15 -21.22
CA GLY A 78 -2.98 -12.86 -20.31
C GLY A 78 -2.53 -12.62 -18.86
N GLY A 79 -1.52 -13.37 -18.38
CA GLY A 79 -0.98 -13.21 -17.02
C GLY A 79 -0.27 -11.88 -16.79
N GLN A 80 0.40 -11.36 -17.82
CA GLN A 80 1.04 -10.04 -17.77
C GLN A 80 0.00 -8.93 -17.56
N TRP A 81 -1.11 -8.98 -18.29
CA TRP A 81 -2.16 -7.95 -18.19
C TRP A 81 -2.80 -7.98 -16.80
N LEU A 82 -3.11 -9.17 -16.28
CA LEU A 82 -3.69 -9.33 -14.95
C LEU A 82 -2.74 -8.84 -13.84
N THR A 83 -1.45 -9.16 -13.93
CA THR A 83 -0.45 -8.72 -12.94
C THR A 83 -0.26 -7.21 -12.96
N SER A 84 -0.19 -6.60 -14.16
CA SER A 84 -0.06 -5.16 -14.32
C SER A 84 -1.32 -4.42 -13.84
N PHE A 85 -2.50 -4.95 -14.14
CA PHE A 85 -3.77 -4.37 -13.70
C PHE A 85 -3.93 -4.44 -12.17
N SER A 86 -3.63 -5.60 -11.58
CA SER A 86 -3.69 -5.79 -10.13
C SER A 86 -2.74 -4.86 -9.39
N MET A 87 -1.53 -4.61 -9.90
CA MET A 87 -0.56 -3.72 -9.25
C MET A 87 -1.04 -2.26 -9.23
N MET A 88 -1.62 -1.78 -10.33
CA MET A 88 -2.21 -0.43 -10.38
C MET A 88 -3.41 -0.30 -9.45
N PHE A 89 -4.32 -1.28 -9.49
CA PHE A 89 -5.49 -1.30 -8.64
C PHE A 89 -5.11 -1.32 -7.14
N LEU A 90 -4.12 -2.13 -6.77
CA LEU A 90 -3.62 -2.25 -5.40
C LEU A 90 -3.02 -0.93 -4.90
N MET A 91 -2.17 -0.26 -5.69
CA MET A 91 -1.62 1.04 -5.31
C MET A 91 -2.69 2.12 -5.15
N TYR A 92 -3.70 2.13 -6.03
CA TYR A 92 -4.84 3.03 -5.90
C TYR A 92 -5.65 2.75 -4.63
N ALA A 93 -5.97 1.48 -4.38
CA ALA A 93 -6.70 1.04 -3.19
C ALA A 93 -5.94 1.39 -1.89
N LEU A 94 -4.62 1.18 -1.84
CA LEU A 94 -3.80 1.57 -0.69
C LEU A 94 -3.84 3.07 -0.44
N THR A 95 -3.75 3.88 -1.50
CA THR A 95 -3.80 5.34 -1.38
C THR A 95 -5.16 5.80 -0.86
N ALA A 96 -6.24 5.26 -1.41
CA ALA A 96 -7.61 5.57 -0.98
C ALA A 96 -7.85 5.15 0.49
N ALA A 97 -7.42 3.94 0.86
CA ALA A 97 -7.51 3.45 2.23
C ALA A 97 -6.69 4.31 3.20
N TYR A 98 -5.50 4.75 2.79
CA TYR A 98 -4.65 5.62 3.59
C TYR A 98 -5.27 7.00 3.81
N ILE A 99 -5.86 7.60 2.77
CA ILE A 99 -6.56 8.89 2.87
C ILE A 99 -7.79 8.75 3.79
N SER A 100 -8.57 7.68 3.65
CA SER A 100 -9.74 7.43 4.51
C SER A 100 -9.33 7.24 5.98
N GLY A 101 -8.35 6.38 6.24
CA GLY A 101 -7.87 6.10 7.60
C GLY A 101 -7.22 7.33 8.25
N ALA A 102 -6.42 8.10 7.49
CA ALA A 102 -5.83 9.34 7.99
C ALA A 102 -6.89 10.41 8.28
N GLY A 103 -7.93 10.52 7.44
CA GLY A 103 -9.04 11.45 7.64
C GLY A 103 -9.84 11.17 8.91
N GLU A 104 -10.07 9.90 9.23
CA GLU A 104 -10.71 9.49 10.49
C GLU A 104 -9.86 9.84 11.72
N LEU A 105 -8.56 9.49 11.72
CA LEU A 105 -7.66 9.85 12.82
C LEU A 105 -7.59 11.37 13.06
N LEU A 106 -7.60 12.14 11.98
CA LEU A 106 -7.49 13.60 12.04
C LEU A 106 -8.80 14.23 12.53
N ALA A 107 -9.96 13.70 12.13
CA ALA A 107 -11.26 14.10 12.65
C ALA A 107 -11.37 13.83 14.17
N VAL A 108 -10.93 12.65 14.63
CA VAL A 108 -10.88 12.31 16.06
C VAL A 108 -9.97 13.29 16.81
N SER A 109 -8.77 13.58 16.29
CA SER A 109 -7.82 14.50 16.91
C SER A 109 -8.38 15.93 17.05
N ILE A 110 -9.06 16.45 16.02
CA ILE A 110 -9.67 17.79 16.06
C ILE A 110 -10.86 17.86 17.03
N SER A 111 -11.69 16.82 17.08
CA SER A 111 -12.84 16.74 17.99
C SER A 111 -12.40 16.78 19.46
N GLN A 112 -11.28 16.12 19.79
CA GLN A 112 -10.71 16.11 21.15
C GLN A 112 -10.18 17.48 21.57
N TRP A 113 -9.67 18.28 20.62
CA TRP A 113 -9.16 19.62 20.91
C TRP A 113 -10.24 20.69 20.95
N THR A 114 -11.35 20.52 20.20
CA THR A 114 -12.34 21.59 20.00
C THR A 114 -13.67 21.37 20.75
N SER A 115 -13.93 20.19 21.34
CA SER A 115 -15.13 19.91 22.16
C SER A 115 -16.47 20.30 21.50
N GLN A 116 -16.50 20.31 20.16
CA GLN A 116 -17.64 20.49 19.28
C GLN A 116 -17.65 19.29 18.32
N ASP A 117 -18.83 18.70 18.08
CA ASP A 117 -19.02 17.55 17.19
C ASP A 117 -18.77 17.95 15.74
N PHE A 118 -17.50 18.03 15.35
CA PHE A 118 -17.12 18.26 13.98
C PHE A 118 -17.33 16.98 13.16
N PRO A 119 -18.15 17.02 12.11
CA PRO A 119 -18.44 15.85 11.30
C PRO A 119 -17.23 15.42 10.48
N THR A 120 -17.00 14.11 10.38
CA THR A 120 -15.82 13.47 9.76
C THR A 120 -15.56 13.92 8.32
N TYR A 121 -16.60 14.34 7.59
CA TYR A 121 -16.48 14.88 6.22
C TYR A 121 -15.64 16.17 6.15
N LEU A 122 -15.69 16.99 7.21
CA LEU A 122 -14.95 18.25 7.29
C LEU A 122 -13.46 18.02 7.53
N GLY A 123 -13.10 16.96 8.28
CA GLY A 123 -11.71 16.53 8.47
C GLY A 123 -11.08 15.99 7.20
N VAL A 124 -11.83 15.20 6.43
CA VAL A 124 -11.41 14.73 5.10
C VAL A 124 -11.28 15.91 4.13
N LEU A 125 -12.25 16.84 4.11
CA LEU A 125 -12.18 18.04 3.28
C LEU A 125 -11.00 18.95 3.65
N LEU A 126 -10.74 19.22 4.93
CA LEU A 126 -9.60 20.04 5.37
C LEU A 126 -8.26 19.39 5.04
N PHE A 127 -8.11 18.08 5.27
CA PHE A 127 -6.88 17.38 4.89
C PHE A 127 -6.67 17.39 3.38
N THR A 128 -7.75 17.18 2.61
CA THR A 128 -7.71 17.24 1.13
C THR A 128 -7.49 18.67 0.62
N LEU A 129 -7.90 19.71 1.35
CA LEU A 129 -7.71 21.12 1.00
C LEU A 129 -6.33 21.64 1.43
N VAL A 130 -5.71 21.12 2.49
CA VAL A 130 -4.31 21.42 2.84
C VAL A 130 -3.34 20.63 1.95
N ALA A 131 -3.57 19.33 1.77
CA ALA A 131 -2.77 18.49 0.88
C ALA A 131 -2.98 18.88 -0.60
N GLY A 132 -4.22 19.16 -1.00
CA GLY A 132 -4.57 19.61 -2.35
C GLY A 132 -4.40 21.12 -2.58
N GLY A 133 -4.38 21.95 -1.53
CA GLY A 133 -4.18 23.41 -1.66
C GLY A 133 -2.71 23.81 -1.79
N SER A 134 -1.78 22.98 -1.30
CA SER A 134 -0.35 23.16 -1.57
C SER A 134 0.05 22.82 -3.02
N SER A 135 -0.80 22.10 -3.76
CA SER A 135 -0.62 21.83 -5.19
C SER A 135 -1.80 22.43 -5.95
N ALA A 136 -1.62 23.60 -6.57
CA ALA A 136 -2.64 24.40 -7.27
C ALA A 136 -3.30 23.74 -8.52
N SER A 137 -3.53 22.43 -8.51
CA SER A 137 -4.19 21.66 -9.56
C SER A 137 -5.07 20.58 -8.92
N ALA A 138 -6.34 20.55 -9.32
CA ALA A 138 -7.44 19.68 -8.87
C ALA A 138 -7.06 18.35 -8.15
N PRO A 139 -7.82 17.94 -7.11
CA PRO A 139 -7.50 16.75 -6.30
C PRO A 139 -7.39 15.45 -7.12
N ILE A 140 -8.11 15.34 -8.24
CA ILE A 140 -8.02 14.20 -9.17
C ILE A 140 -6.70 14.19 -9.96
N ARG A 141 -6.16 15.37 -10.30
CA ARG A 141 -4.92 15.49 -11.08
C ARG A 141 -3.69 15.16 -10.24
N TRP A 142 -3.71 15.43 -8.94
CA TRP A 142 -2.61 15.07 -8.03
C TRP A 142 -2.52 13.54 -7.83
N ILE A 143 -3.66 12.87 -7.61
CA ILE A 143 -3.71 11.41 -7.54
C ILE A 143 -3.27 10.77 -8.87
N CYS A 144 -3.71 11.31 -10.00
CA CYS A 144 -3.29 10.80 -11.31
C CYS A 144 -1.80 11.06 -11.59
N SER A 145 -1.26 12.23 -11.22
CA SER A 145 0.15 12.59 -11.45
C SER A 145 1.11 11.79 -10.58
N THR A 146 0.78 11.59 -9.30
CA THR A 146 1.66 10.88 -8.33
C THR A 146 1.61 9.36 -8.52
N VAL A 147 0.45 8.79 -8.88
CA VAL A 147 0.29 7.33 -9.02
C VAL A 147 0.66 6.83 -10.42
N PHE A 148 0.33 7.56 -11.49
CA PHE A 148 0.60 7.12 -12.86
C PHE A 148 1.92 7.62 -13.44
N CYS A 149 2.64 8.52 -12.75
CA CYS A 149 3.87 9.16 -13.25
C CYS A 149 3.69 9.64 -14.72
N LEU A 150 2.48 10.08 -15.07
CA LEU A 150 2.15 10.49 -16.43
C LEU A 150 2.72 11.90 -16.62
N PRO A 151 3.57 12.16 -17.64
CA PRO A 151 4.08 13.49 -17.87
C PRO A 151 2.92 14.47 -18.05
N PRO A 152 3.02 15.71 -17.50
CA PRO A 152 1.92 16.69 -17.49
C PRO A 152 1.48 17.15 -18.89
N SER A 153 2.11 16.68 -19.96
CA SER A 153 1.87 17.06 -21.36
C SER A 153 0.69 16.33 -22.04
N ARG A 154 -0.01 15.38 -21.37
CA ARG A 154 -1.10 14.61 -22.00
C ARG A 154 -2.53 15.06 -21.69
N PHE A 155 -2.70 16.13 -20.93
CA PHE A 155 -4.02 16.72 -20.65
C PHE A 155 -3.94 18.22 -20.88
N SER A 156 -4.07 18.59 -22.16
CA SER A 156 -4.51 19.92 -22.59
C SER A 156 -5.96 19.85 -23.03
#